data_AF-A0A0Q5TKF9-F1
#
_entry.id   AF-A0A0Q5TKF9-F1
#
_cell.length_a   1.000
_cell.length_b   1.000
_cell.length_c   1.000
_cell.angle_alpha   90.00
_cell.angle_beta   90.00
_cell.angle_gamma   90.00
#
_symmetry.space_group_name_H-M   'P 1'
#
loop_
_entity.id
_entity.type
_entity.pdbx_description
1 polymer ?
#
loop_
_entity_poly.entity_id
_entity_poly.type
_entity_poly.pdbx_seq_one_letter_code
_entity_poly.pdbx_strand_id
1 'polypeptide(L)'
;MKTIIVWASCFTTVIMLAAVSGLRLDSPDQQFVLKAAEGGMLEVQLGNLAAKNGVSPKVKEYGKMMVKDHTKVNDELKALAKKKQIQIPAGLGKAAKQQYDSLAAMKGEPFDMLYMNMMIASHEQTIGLFQTESNKGQDNELKSWADAKIPALKHHLEMAEELFKHSSNSPASHKSHK
;
A
#
# COMPACT_ATOMS: atom_id res chain seq x y z
N MET A 1 -3.70 -79.24 31.20
CA MET A 1 -4.32 -78.49 30.09
C MET A 1 -3.73 -77.07 30.06
N LYS A 2 -3.18 -76.66 28.90
CA LYS A 2 -2.93 -75.27 28.41
C LYS A 2 -1.91 -74.40 29.18
N THR A 3 -0.63 -74.33 28.78
CA THR A 3 0.05 -73.53 27.71
C THR A 3 0.60 -72.17 28.15
N ILE A 4 1.90 -72.01 27.86
CA ILE A 4 2.84 -70.86 27.77
C ILE A 4 2.22 -69.64 27.05
N ILE A 5 2.71 -68.40 27.26
CA ILE A 5 3.15 -67.42 26.22
C ILE A 5 3.56 -66.05 26.83
N VAL A 6 4.69 -65.53 26.32
CA VAL A 6 5.41 -64.25 26.59
C VAL A 6 4.65 -63.04 25.95
N TRP A 7 5.32 -61.90 25.72
CA TRP A 7 4.99 -60.73 24.86
C TRP A 7 4.45 -59.50 25.61
N ALA A 8 4.85 -58.27 25.34
CA ALA A 8 5.98 -57.65 24.66
C ALA A 8 5.81 -56.14 24.91
N SER A 9 6.90 -55.43 25.19
CA SER A 9 6.91 -53.97 25.26
C SER A 9 6.49 -53.38 23.91
N CYS A 10 5.49 -52.51 23.88
CA CYS A 10 5.19 -51.67 22.73
C CYS A 10 5.43 -50.21 23.13
N PHE A 11 6.67 -49.75 22.95
CA PHE A 11 6.96 -48.32 22.92
C PHE A 11 6.35 -47.76 21.63
N THR A 12 5.20 -47.10 21.74
CA THR A 12 4.67 -46.31 20.63
C THR A 12 5.46 -45.01 20.56
N THR A 13 6.48 -44.98 19.72
CA THR A 13 7.11 -43.73 19.30
C THR A 13 6.08 -42.93 18.53
N VAL A 14 5.53 -41.87 19.14
CA VAL A 14 4.79 -40.84 18.42
C VAL A 14 5.81 -40.09 17.58
N ILE A 15 5.86 -40.41 16.28
CA ILE A 15 6.53 -39.55 15.30
C ILE A 15 5.70 -38.27 15.24
N MET A 16 6.15 -37.22 15.94
CA MET A 16 5.70 -35.86 15.61
C MET A 16 6.05 -35.63 14.14
N LEU A 17 5.04 -35.56 13.28
CA LEU A 17 5.18 -34.85 12.02
C LEU A 17 5.41 -33.39 12.40
N ALA A 18 6.67 -32.98 12.49
CA ALA A 18 7.00 -31.57 12.37
C ALA A 18 6.50 -31.16 10.99
N ALA A 19 5.39 -30.42 10.94
CA ALA A 19 5.01 -29.68 9.77
C ALA A 19 6.18 -28.74 9.48
N VAL A 20 7.05 -29.16 8.56
CA VAL A 20 8.05 -28.28 7.97
C VAL A 20 7.21 -27.20 7.32
N SER A 21 7.09 -26.07 8.03
CA SER A 21 6.45 -24.87 7.53
C SER A 21 7.31 -24.45 6.36
N GLY A 22 6.96 -24.93 5.17
CA GLY A 22 7.68 -24.62 3.95
C GLY A 22 7.82 -23.12 3.86
N LEU A 23 9.02 -22.66 3.52
CA LEU A 23 9.23 -21.32 2.98
C LEU A 23 8.16 -21.09 1.91
N ARG A 24 7.06 -20.41 2.27
CA ARG A 24 6.07 -19.97 1.30
C ARG A 24 6.82 -18.92 0.50
N LEU A 25 7.20 -19.26 -0.72
CA LEU A 25 7.52 -18.24 -1.71
C LEU A 25 6.29 -17.31 -1.74
N ASP A 26 6.49 -16.02 -1.47
CA ASP A 26 5.39 -15.06 -1.40
C ASP A 26 4.58 -15.15 -2.70
N SER A 27 3.28 -15.44 -2.60
CA SER A 27 2.42 -15.51 -3.79
C SER A 27 2.30 -14.13 -4.45
N PRO A 28 1.95 -14.04 -5.75
CA PRO A 28 1.62 -12.77 -6.39
C PRO A 28 0.61 -11.94 -5.58
N ASP A 29 -0.44 -12.59 -5.07
CA ASP A 29 -1.46 -11.98 -4.21
C ASP A 29 -0.86 -11.43 -2.89
N GLN A 30 0.06 -12.17 -2.27
CA GLN A 30 0.74 -11.70 -1.05
C GLN A 30 1.62 -10.49 -1.35
N GLN A 31 2.34 -10.50 -2.47
CA GLN A 31 3.14 -9.37 -2.92
C GLN A 31 2.28 -8.14 -3.25
N PHE A 32 1.09 -8.35 -3.82
CA PHE A 32 0.10 -7.30 -4.01
C PHE A 32 -0.29 -6.65 -2.67
N VAL A 33 -0.69 -7.47 -1.68
CA VAL A 33 -1.09 -6.99 -0.36
C VAL A 33 0.04 -6.20 0.32
N LEU A 34 1.28 -6.69 0.25
CA LEU A 34 2.44 -6.02 0.84
C LEU A 34 2.69 -4.65 0.20
N LYS A 35 2.68 -4.58 -1.14
CA LYS A 35 2.90 -3.33 -1.88
C LYS A 35 1.77 -2.33 -1.69
N ALA A 36 0.51 -2.79 -1.72
CA ALA A 36 -0.65 -1.95 -1.48
C ALA A 36 -0.64 -1.38 -0.05
N ALA A 37 -0.21 -2.17 0.95
CA ALA A 37 -0.08 -1.71 2.33
C ALA A 37 1.02 -0.65 2.49
N GLU A 38 2.21 -0.86 1.91
CA GLU A 38 3.30 0.13 1.99
C GLU A 38 2.95 1.43 1.26
N GLY A 39 2.41 1.33 0.04
CA GLY A 39 1.97 2.49 -0.74
C GLY A 39 0.87 3.28 -0.05
N GLY A 40 -0.18 2.60 0.44
CA GLY A 40 -1.28 3.24 1.14
C GLY A 40 -0.87 3.90 2.46
N MET A 41 0.08 3.33 3.20
CA MET A 41 0.65 3.99 4.39
C MET A 41 1.43 5.26 4.02
N LEU A 42 2.22 5.22 2.95
CA LEU A 42 2.97 6.37 2.48
C LEU A 42 2.04 7.50 2.05
N GLU A 43 1.00 7.21 1.26
CA GLU A 43 0.07 8.21 0.75
C GLU A 43 -0.70 8.91 1.87
N VAL A 44 -1.06 8.21 2.95
CA VAL A 44 -1.64 8.84 4.15
C VAL A 44 -0.64 9.80 4.81
N GLN A 45 0.64 9.42 4.91
CA GLN A 45 1.64 10.30 5.52
C GLN A 45 1.96 11.52 4.65
N LEU A 46 2.05 11.35 3.33
CA LEU A 46 2.24 12.46 2.38
C LEU A 46 1.01 13.38 2.36
N GLY A 47 -0.20 12.83 2.41
CA GLY A 47 -1.44 13.61 2.51
C GLY A 47 -1.51 14.45 3.78
N ASN A 48 -1.06 13.91 4.92
CA ASN A 48 -0.95 14.68 6.17
C ASN A 48 0.06 15.84 6.04
N LEU A 49 1.22 15.61 5.42
CA LEU A 49 2.17 16.68 5.12
C LEU A 49 1.54 17.74 4.22
N ALA A 50 0.80 17.35 3.19
CA ALA A 50 0.18 18.27 2.25
C ALA A 50 -0.93 19.12 2.88
N ALA A 51 -1.80 18.50 3.68
CA ALA A 51 -2.84 19.20 4.43
C ALA A 51 -2.25 20.28 5.37
N LYS A 52 -1.07 20.01 5.95
CA LYS A 52 -0.40 20.90 6.90
C LYS A 52 0.47 21.97 6.20
N ASN A 53 1.31 21.57 5.26
CA ASN A 53 2.40 22.37 4.71
C ASN A 53 2.10 22.94 3.33
N GLY A 54 1.07 22.45 2.63
CA GLY A 54 0.74 22.94 1.30
C GLY A 54 0.47 24.44 1.31
N VAL A 55 0.75 25.13 0.19
CA VAL A 55 0.47 26.57 0.09
C VAL A 55 -0.84 26.85 -0.64
N SER A 56 -1.16 26.03 -1.63
CA SER A 56 -2.43 26.08 -2.34
C SER A 56 -3.56 25.51 -1.48
N PRO A 57 -4.69 26.24 -1.30
CA PRO A 57 -5.87 25.69 -0.64
C PRO A 57 -6.37 24.39 -1.28
N LYS A 58 -6.24 24.26 -2.61
CA LYS A 58 -6.63 23.04 -3.34
C LYS A 58 -5.71 21.86 -3.02
N VAL A 59 -4.40 22.09 -2.90
CA VAL A 59 -3.43 21.05 -2.51
C VAL A 59 -3.66 20.59 -1.07
N LYS A 60 -3.97 21.52 -0.15
CA LYS A 60 -4.35 21.15 1.22
C LYS A 60 -5.60 20.27 1.25
N GLU A 61 -6.60 20.62 0.46
CA GLU A 61 -7.85 19.87 0.41
C GLU A 61 -7.66 18.48 -0.20
N TYR A 62 -6.89 18.40 -1.29
CA TYR A 62 -6.46 17.13 -1.86
C TYR A 62 -5.74 16.26 -0.80
N GLY A 63 -4.79 16.83 -0.05
CA GLY A 63 -4.11 16.12 1.02
C GLY A 63 -5.04 15.54 2.10
N LYS A 64 -6.07 16.30 2.52
CA LYS A 64 -7.08 15.80 3.48
C LYS A 64 -7.92 14.67 2.90
N MET A 65 -8.34 14.79 1.64
CA MET A 65 -9.09 13.77 0.95
C MET A 65 -8.28 12.47 0.85
N MET A 66 -7.01 12.56 0.45
CA MET A 66 -6.09 11.42 0.42
C MET A 66 -5.98 10.74 1.78
N VAL A 67 -5.81 11.50 2.87
CA VAL A 67 -5.76 10.94 4.23
C VAL A 67 -7.04 10.18 4.55
N LYS A 68 -8.21 10.77 4.29
CA LYS A 68 -9.50 10.15 4.59
C LYS A 68 -9.71 8.86 3.79
N ASP A 69 -9.53 8.93 2.48
CA ASP A 69 -9.87 7.82 1.58
C ASP A 69 -8.87 6.67 1.73
N HIS A 70 -7.57 6.97 1.79
CA HIS A 70 -6.54 5.93 1.90
C HIS A 70 -6.48 5.32 3.29
N THR A 71 -6.80 6.07 4.37
CA THR A 71 -6.94 5.45 5.71
C THR A 71 -8.03 4.37 5.70
N LYS A 72 -9.19 4.67 5.09
CA LYS A 72 -10.27 3.69 4.96
C LYS A 72 -9.82 2.46 4.16
N VAL A 73 -9.16 2.66 3.02
CA VAL A 73 -8.65 1.55 2.18
C VAL A 73 -7.60 0.72 2.93
N ASN A 74 -6.72 1.35 3.71
CA ASN A 74 -5.72 0.67 4.52
C ASN A 74 -6.36 -0.20 5.61
N ASP A 75 -7.42 0.27 6.26
CA ASP A 75 -8.15 -0.48 7.28
C ASP A 75 -8.85 -1.71 6.67
N GLU A 76 -9.46 -1.57 5.48
CA GLU A 76 -10.03 -2.69 4.74
C GLU A 76 -8.96 -3.72 4.36
N LEU A 77 -7.82 -3.27 3.82
CA LEU A 77 -6.71 -4.15 3.44
C LEU A 77 -6.12 -4.88 4.65
N LYS A 78 -5.99 -4.19 5.81
CA LYS A 78 -5.53 -4.79 7.06
C LYS A 78 -6.47 -5.90 7.54
N ALA A 79 -7.77 -5.71 7.42
CA ALA A 79 -8.76 -6.75 7.74
C ALA A 79 -8.62 -7.97 6.81
N LEU A 80 -8.48 -7.74 5.50
CA LEU A 80 -8.25 -8.80 4.52
C LEU A 80 -6.95 -9.56 4.76
N ALA A 81 -5.85 -8.84 4.99
CA ALA A 81 -4.55 -9.43 5.30
C ALA A 81 -4.62 -10.30 6.56
N LYS A 82 -5.28 -9.84 7.61
CA LYS A 82 -5.51 -10.63 8.84
C LYS A 82 -6.31 -11.90 8.55
N LYS A 83 -7.40 -11.82 7.77
CA LYS A 83 -8.22 -12.98 7.39
C LYS A 83 -7.40 -14.02 6.62
N LYS A 84 -6.48 -13.57 5.78
CA LYS A 84 -5.62 -14.40 4.92
C LYS A 84 -4.30 -14.79 5.59
N GLN A 85 -4.09 -14.39 6.84
CA GLN A 85 -2.86 -14.62 7.61
C GLN A 85 -1.60 -14.05 6.92
N ILE A 86 -1.77 -12.96 6.16
CA ILE A 86 -0.68 -12.21 5.54
C ILE A 86 -0.21 -11.16 6.55
N GLN A 87 1.08 -11.19 6.86
CA GLN A 87 1.70 -10.16 7.69
C GLN A 87 1.99 -8.94 6.83
N ILE A 88 1.43 -7.78 7.20
CA ILE A 88 1.75 -6.50 6.57
C ILE A 88 2.72 -5.69 7.44
N PRO A 89 3.60 -4.86 6.84
CA PRO A 89 4.49 -3.98 7.61
C PRO A 89 3.71 -3.04 8.53
N ALA A 90 4.26 -2.77 9.71
CA ALA A 90 3.67 -1.83 10.68
C ALA A 90 4.07 -0.36 10.43
N GLY A 91 4.92 -0.11 9.44
CA GLY A 91 5.42 1.21 9.11
C GLY A 91 6.12 1.23 7.75
N LEU A 92 6.61 2.42 7.37
CA LEU A 92 7.26 2.62 6.08
C LEU A 92 8.59 1.87 5.99
N GLY A 93 8.84 1.22 4.85
CA GLY A 93 10.16 0.76 4.48
C GLY A 93 11.09 1.93 4.15
N LYS A 94 12.37 1.60 3.90
CA LYS A 94 13.42 2.61 3.67
C LYS A 94 13.12 3.52 2.49
N ALA A 95 12.64 2.96 1.37
CA ALA A 95 12.35 3.72 0.15
C ALA A 95 11.17 4.69 0.36
N ALA A 96 10.07 4.20 0.94
CA ALA A 96 8.92 5.03 1.26
C ALA A 96 9.29 6.14 2.27
N LYS A 97 10.14 5.83 3.25
CA LYS A 97 10.66 6.84 4.17
C LYS A 97 11.49 7.92 3.47
N GLN A 98 12.33 7.56 2.49
CA GLN A 98 13.09 8.53 1.71
C GLN A 98 12.18 9.46 0.89
N GLN A 99 11.10 8.92 0.31
CA GLN A 99 10.09 9.73 -0.39
C GLN A 99 9.41 10.72 0.56
N TYR A 100 9.00 10.27 1.75
CA TYR A 100 8.47 11.14 2.80
C TYR A 100 9.45 12.24 3.19
N ASP A 101 10.71 11.88 3.49
CA ASP A 101 11.74 12.83 3.93
C ASP A 101 12.03 13.88 2.84
N SER A 102 12.02 13.46 1.57
CA SER A 102 12.20 14.36 0.42
C SER A 102 11.10 15.41 0.33
N LEU A 103 9.83 15.01 0.50
CA LEU A 103 8.72 15.97 0.52
C LEU A 103 8.76 16.86 1.77
N ALA A 104 9.08 16.30 2.93
CA ALA A 104 9.12 17.04 4.20
C ALA A 104 10.17 18.17 4.21
N ALA A 105 11.26 17.99 3.46
CA ALA A 105 12.31 18.99 3.28
C ALA A 105 11.86 20.19 2.42
N MET A 106 10.85 20.02 1.56
CA MET A 106 10.34 21.08 0.70
C MET A 106 9.45 22.07 1.46
N LYS A 107 9.34 23.29 0.91
CA LYS A 107 8.49 24.37 1.40
C LYS A 107 7.93 25.15 0.20
N GLY A 108 6.85 25.91 0.43
CA GLY A 108 6.32 26.82 -0.58
C GLY A 108 5.74 26.11 -1.80
N GLU A 109 5.73 26.80 -2.94
CA GLU A 109 5.27 26.25 -4.23
C GLU A 109 6.06 24.99 -4.67
N PRO A 110 7.39 24.87 -4.46
CA PRO A 110 8.11 23.63 -4.73
C PRO A 110 7.60 22.41 -3.93
N PHE A 111 7.06 22.62 -2.73
CA PHE A 111 6.42 21.55 -1.97
C PHE A 111 5.15 21.05 -2.67
N ASP A 112 4.27 21.97 -3.07
CA ASP A 112 3.02 21.64 -3.75
C ASP A 112 3.30 20.89 -5.07
N MET A 113 4.26 21.35 -5.87
CA MET A 113 4.63 20.70 -7.12
C MET A 113 5.21 19.31 -6.91
N LEU A 114 6.12 19.14 -5.95
CA LEU A 114 6.69 17.83 -5.66
C LEU A 114 5.61 16.86 -5.16
N TYR A 115 4.73 17.31 -4.26
CA TYR A 115 3.65 16.47 -3.76
C TYR A 115 2.72 16.01 -4.88
N MET A 116 2.27 16.93 -5.75
CA MET A 116 1.40 16.57 -6.87
C MET A 116 2.07 15.59 -7.85
N ASN A 117 3.34 15.82 -8.20
CA ASN A 117 4.10 14.91 -9.06
C ASN A 117 4.25 13.51 -8.42
N MET A 118 4.52 13.44 -7.10
CA MET A 118 4.56 12.16 -6.38
C MET A 118 3.21 11.45 -6.39
N MET A 119 2.09 12.18 -6.26
CA MET A 119 0.75 11.59 -6.31
C MET A 119 0.43 11.05 -7.70
N ILE A 120 0.77 11.75 -8.77
CA ILE A 120 0.61 11.26 -10.15
C ILE A 120 1.35 9.93 -10.33
N ALA A 121 2.67 9.93 -10.07
CA ALA A 121 3.49 8.74 -10.24
C ALA A 121 3.02 7.56 -9.35
N SER A 122 2.62 7.84 -8.10
CA SER A 122 2.11 6.83 -7.17
C SER A 122 0.79 6.20 -7.67
N HIS A 123 -0.15 7.01 -8.15
CA HIS A 123 -1.44 6.51 -8.61
C HIS A 123 -1.32 5.75 -9.93
N GLU A 124 -0.49 6.19 -10.88
CA GLU A 124 -0.22 5.43 -12.11
C GLU A 124 0.30 4.01 -11.79
N GLN A 125 1.28 3.92 -10.89
CA GLN A 125 1.83 2.64 -10.44
C GLN A 125 0.79 1.81 -9.70
N THR A 126 0.03 2.42 -8.80
CA THR A 126 -0.98 1.75 -7.98
C THR A 126 -2.15 1.24 -8.84
N ILE A 127 -2.59 1.99 -9.85
CA ILE A 127 -3.60 1.54 -10.80
C ILE A 127 -3.12 0.29 -11.54
N GLY A 128 -1.87 0.28 -12.03
CA GLY A 128 -1.28 -0.89 -12.69
C GLY A 128 -1.17 -2.11 -11.76
N LEU A 129 -0.80 -1.88 -10.50
CA LEU A 129 -0.75 -2.92 -9.46
C LEU A 129 -2.15 -3.52 -9.20
N PHE A 130 -3.17 -2.68 -9.00
CA PHE A 130 -4.54 -3.10 -8.71
C PHE A 130 -5.22 -3.77 -9.92
N GLN A 131 -4.96 -3.30 -11.13
CA GLN A 131 -5.39 -3.96 -12.36
C GLN A 131 -4.72 -5.33 -12.53
N THR A 132 -3.45 -5.46 -12.16
CA THR A 132 -2.75 -6.75 -12.22
C THR A 132 -3.39 -7.75 -11.26
N GLU A 133 -3.68 -7.34 -10.02
CA GLU A 133 -4.36 -8.21 -9.06
C GLU A 133 -5.78 -8.56 -9.53
N SER A 134 -6.61 -7.56 -9.89
CA SER A 134 -7.98 -7.79 -10.35
C SER A 134 -8.04 -8.81 -11.50
N ASN A 135 -7.12 -8.72 -12.47
CA ASN A 135 -7.13 -9.58 -13.64
C ASN A 135 -6.43 -10.93 -13.43
N LYS A 136 -5.29 -10.95 -12.73
CA LYS A 136 -4.37 -12.10 -12.70
C LYS A 136 -4.19 -12.73 -11.31
N GLY A 137 -4.72 -12.11 -10.26
CA GLY A 137 -4.71 -12.65 -8.90
C GLY A 137 -5.41 -14.00 -8.82
N GLN A 138 -5.05 -14.78 -7.80
CA GLN A 138 -5.60 -16.13 -7.57
C GLN A 138 -6.70 -16.11 -6.50
N ASP A 139 -6.60 -15.22 -5.51
CA ASP A 139 -7.61 -15.04 -4.47
C ASP A 139 -8.77 -14.15 -4.93
N ASN A 140 -9.94 -14.76 -5.11
CA ASN A 140 -11.13 -14.07 -5.62
C ASN A 140 -11.55 -12.84 -4.80
N GLU A 141 -11.35 -12.86 -3.48
CA GLU A 141 -11.72 -11.73 -2.61
C GLU A 141 -10.74 -10.56 -2.79
N LEU A 142 -9.44 -10.82 -2.95
CA LEU A 142 -8.46 -9.78 -3.27
C LEU A 142 -8.69 -9.21 -4.66
N LYS A 143 -9.02 -10.04 -5.66
CA LYS A 143 -9.37 -9.57 -7.01
C LYS A 143 -10.54 -8.60 -6.99
N SER A 144 -11.66 -9.02 -6.39
CA SER A 144 -12.85 -8.17 -6.30
C SER A 144 -12.61 -6.91 -5.48
N TRP A 145 -11.84 -7.00 -4.40
CA TRP A 145 -11.48 -5.84 -3.61
C TRP A 145 -10.61 -4.85 -4.39
N ALA A 146 -9.59 -5.34 -5.10
CA ALA A 146 -8.70 -4.51 -5.92
C ALA A 146 -9.49 -3.83 -7.05
N ASP A 147 -10.34 -4.57 -7.75
CA ASP A 147 -11.18 -4.05 -8.84
C ASP A 147 -12.03 -2.86 -8.39
N ALA A 148 -12.67 -2.99 -7.22
CA ALA A 148 -13.53 -1.98 -6.66
C ALA A 148 -12.82 -0.66 -6.28
N LYS A 149 -11.48 -0.64 -6.18
CA LYS A 149 -10.71 0.59 -5.86
C LYS A 149 -10.22 1.34 -7.08
N ILE A 150 -10.13 0.69 -8.24
CA ILE A 150 -9.59 1.28 -9.47
C ILE A 150 -10.30 2.59 -9.85
N PRO A 151 -11.64 2.74 -9.77
CA PRO A 151 -12.29 4.00 -10.11
C PRO A 151 -11.86 5.18 -9.24
N ALA A 152 -11.72 4.97 -7.92
CA ALA A 152 -11.27 6.01 -7.00
C ALA A 152 -9.81 6.40 -7.27
N LEU A 153 -8.93 5.42 -7.48
CA LEU A 153 -7.53 5.66 -7.81
C LEU A 153 -7.37 6.49 -9.10
N LYS A 154 -8.18 6.21 -10.14
CA LYS A 154 -8.21 7.01 -11.37
C LYS A 154 -8.69 8.44 -11.11
N HIS A 155 -9.73 8.60 -10.31
CA HIS A 155 -10.24 9.92 -9.96
C HIS A 155 -9.20 10.75 -9.19
N HIS A 156 -8.49 10.13 -8.23
CA HIS A 156 -7.38 10.78 -7.51
C HIS A 156 -6.26 11.20 -8.46
N LEU A 157 -5.87 10.33 -9.41
CA LEU A 157 -4.88 10.66 -10.45
C LEU A 157 -5.30 11.87 -11.28
N GLU A 158 -6.52 11.87 -11.82
CA GLU A 158 -7.05 12.97 -12.62
C GLU A 158 -6.98 14.31 -11.86
N MET A 159 -7.40 14.31 -10.59
CA MET A 159 -7.31 15.50 -9.74
C MET A 159 -5.86 15.95 -9.52
N ALA A 160 -4.92 15.02 -9.31
CA ALA A 160 -3.51 15.35 -9.13
C ALA A 160 -2.91 15.98 -10.39
N GLU A 161 -3.23 15.45 -11.57
CA GLU A 161 -2.81 16.00 -12.87
C GLU A 161 -3.35 17.42 -13.11
N GLU A 162 -4.63 17.64 -12.81
CA GLU A 162 -5.26 18.96 -12.91
C GLU A 162 -4.57 19.97 -11.99
N LEU A 163 -4.33 19.60 -10.72
CA LEU A 163 -3.69 20.48 -9.75
C LEU A 163 -2.22 20.76 -10.10
N PHE A 164 -1.50 19.77 -10.65
CA PHE A 164 -0.14 19.96 -11.13
C PHE A 164 -0.07 20.97 -12.28
N LYS A 165 -0.93 20.81 -13.29
CA LYS A 165 -1.02 21.73 -14.44
C LYS A 165 -1.37 23.16 -14.05
N HIS A 166 -2.27 23.34 -13.07
CA HIS A 166 -2.60 24.68 -12.58
C HIS A 166 -1.43 25.33 -11.83
N SER A 167 -0.65 24.53 -11.10
CA SER A 167 0.52 25.01 -10.36
C SER A 167 1.64 25.41 -11.33
N SER A 168 1.89 24.63 -12.38
CA SER A 168 2.94 24.94 -13.37
C SER A 168 2.66 26.21 -14.18
N ASN A 169 1.39 26.54 -14.41
CA ASN A 169 0.96 27.67 -15.25
C ASN A 169 0.68 28.97 -14.47
N SER A 170 0.91 29.00 -13.16
CA SER A 170 0.62 30.18 -12.33
C SER A 170 1.67 31.29 -12.53
N PRO A 171 1.30 32.59 -12.69
CA PRO A 171 2.22 33.69 -12.99
C PRO A 171 3.30 33.95 -11.92
N ALA A 172 3.20 33.31 -10.75
CA ALA A 172 4.27 33.30 -9.74
C ALA A 172 5.50 32.46 -10.18
N SER A 173 5.31 31.42 -11.01
CA SER A 173 6.39 30.53 -11.47
C SER A 173 7.36 31.20 -12.46
N HIS A 174 6.95 32.32 -13.07
CA HIS A 174 7.76 33.04 -14.07
C HIS A 174 8.73 34.08 -13.49
N LYS A 175 8.81 34.25 -12.16
CA LYS A 175 9.69 35.25 -11.53
C LYS A 175 11.06 34.74 -11.04
N SER A 176 11.50 33.52 -11.41
CA SER A 176 12.76 32.95 -10.89
C SER A 176 13.92 32.86 -11.89
N HIS A 177 13.85 33.49 -13.07
CA HIS A 177 14.99 33.55 -13.99
C HIS A 177 15.20 34.97 -14.53
N LYS A 178 15.83 35.82 -13.73
CA LYS A 178 16.72 36.89 -14.19
C LYS A 178 17.86 37.03 -13.21
#